data_AF-A0A519TBA0-F1
#
_entry.id   AF-A0A519TBA0-F1
#
_cell.length_a   1.000
_cell.length_b   1.000
_cell.length_c   1.000
_cell.angle_alpha   90.00
_cell.angle_beta   90.00
_cell.angle_gamma   90.00
#
_symmetry.space_group_name_H-M   'P 1'
#
loop_
_entity.id
_entity.type
_entity.pdbx_description
1 polymer ?
#
loop_
_entity_poly.entity_id
_entity_poly.type
_entity_poly.pdbx_seq_one_letter_code
_entity_poly.pdbx_strand_id
1 'polypeptide(L)' 'MEAVAYIDINAPLVERCRVNDRQAQAELYRRYSKAMFNAALRITGDHAEAEDVLQESFLSAF' A
#
# COMPACT_ATOMS: atom_id res chain seq x y z
N MET A 1 -28.41 16.28 -12.96
CA MET A 1 -26.99 15.93 -13.12
C MET A 1 -26.72 14.79 -12.16
N GLU A 2 -26.72 13.54 -12.63
CA GLU A 2 -26.35 12.41 -11.78
C GLU A 2 -24.87 12.53 -11.44
N ALA A 3 -24.55 12.59 -10.15
CA ALA A 3 -23.18 12.46 -9.68
C ALA A 3 -22.75 11.01 -9.92
N VAL A 4 -21.76 10.80 -10.79
CA VAL A 4 -21.14 9.49 -10.95
C VAL A 4 -20.48 9.16 -9.61
N ALA A 5 -20.99 8.16 -8.89
CA ALA A 5 -20.40 7.71 -7.64
C ALA A 5 -18.99 7.19 -7.92
N TYR A 6 -17.99 7.74 -7.23
CA TYR A 6 -16.63 7.21 -7.27
C TYR A 6 -16.61 5.83 -6.60
N ILE A 7 -16.28 4.80 -7.37
CA ILE A 7 -16.10 3.45 -6.86
C ILE A 7 -14.61 3.26 -6.58
N ASP A 8 -14.24 3.20 -5.31
CA ASP A 8 -12.89 2.80 -4.91
C ASP A 8 -12.73 1.28 -5.08
N ILE A 9 -12.03 0.88 -6.13
CA ILE A 9 -11.72 -0.52 -6.44
C ILE A 9 -10.84 -1.21 -5.37
N ASN A 10 -10.17 -0.43 -4.51
CA ASN A 10 -9.35 -0.96 -3.42
C ASN A 10 -10.11 -1.06 -2.10
N ALA A 11 -11.24 -0.38 -1.94
CA ALA A 11 -11.99 -0.40 -0.68
C ALA A 11 -12.29 -1.84 -0.18
N PRO A 12 -12.73 -2.80 -1.02
CA PRO A 12 -12.93 -4.17 -0.57
C PRO A 12 -11.65 -4.86 -0.08
N LEU A 13 -10.50 -4.54 -0.69
CA LEU A 13 -9.21 -5.10 -0.32
C LEU A 13 -8.73 -4.50 1.01
N VAL A 14 -8.92 -3.19 1.21
CA VAL A 14 -8.60 -2.49 2.45
C VAL A 14 -9.44 -3.02 3.60
N GLU A 15 -10.76 -3.19 3.43
CA GLU A 15 -11.63 -3.74 4.46
C GLU A 15 -11.18 -5.15 4.92
N ARG A 16 -10.72 -5.99 3.99
CA ARG A 16 -10.14 -7.30 4.34
C ARG A 16 -8.82 -7.16 5.11
N CYS A 17 -7.97 -6.20 4.77
CA CYS A 17 -6.74 -5.95 5.53
C CYS A 17 -7.05 -5.55 6.99
N ARG A 18 -8.10 -4.74 7.21
CA ARG A 18 -8.52 -4.28 8.55
C ARG A 18 -8.94 -5.44 9.48
N VAL A 19 -9.35 -6.57 8.93
CA VAL A 19 -9.70 -7.79 9.70
C VAL A 19 -8.56 -8.82 9.72
N ASN A 20 -7.31 -8.39 9.50
CA ASN A 20 -6.11 -9.24 9.52
C ASN A 20 -6.10 -10.39 8.50
N ASP A 21 -6.80 -10.23 7.37
CA ASP A 21 -6.73 -11.20 6.27
C ASP A 21 -5.33 -11.14 5.61
N ARG A 22 -4.49 -12.12 5.93
CA ARG A 22 -3.12 -12.24 5.41
C ARG A 22 -3.05 -12.31 3.89
N GLN A 23 -4.07 -12.86 3.22
CA GLN A 23 -4.08 -12.92 1.76
C GLN A 23 -4.32 -11.53 1.17
N ALA A 24 -5.22 -10.75 1.77
CA ALA A 24 -5.47 -9.36 1.39
C ALA A 24 -4.24 -8.48 1.63
N GLN A 25 -3.57 -8.63 2.77
CA GLN A 25 -2.33 -7.90 3.08
C GLN A 25 -1.21 -8.22 2.06
N ALA A 26 -1.02 -9.50 1.74
CA ALA A 26 -0.04 -9.92 0.72
C ALA A 26 -0.40 -9.41 -0.68
N GLU A 27 -1.68 -9.34 -1.02
CA GLU A 27 -2.14 -8.78 -2.28
C GLU A 27 -1.92 -7.26 -2.34
N LEU A 28 -2.24 -6.52 -1.27
CA LEU A 28 -1.98 -5.09 -1.18
C LEU A 28 -0.48 -4.79 -1.30
N TYR A 29 0.35 -5.55 -0.60
CA TYR A 29 1.80 -5.46 -0.69
C TYR A 29 2.28 -5.66 -2.13
N ARG A 30 1.88 -6.74 -2.81
CA ARG A 30 2.28 -7.01 -4.21
C ARG A 30 1.86 -5.90 -5.17
N ARG A 31 0.68 -5.29 -4.97
CA ARG A 31 0.16 -4.23 -5.84
C ARG A 31 0.97 -2.94 -5.71
N TYR A 32 1.38 -2.58 -4.50
CA TYR A 32 1.88 -1.24 -4.20
C TYR A 32 3.36 -1.17 -3.81
N SER A 33 4.02 -2.29 -3.48
CA SER A 33 5.41 -2.28 -2.97
C SER A 33 6.40 -1.60 -3.91
N LYS A 34 6.33 -1.87 -5.22
CA LYS A 34 7.20 -1.23 -6.21
C LYS A 34 6.98 0.28 -6.29
N ALA A 35 5.72 0.72 -6.31
CA ALA A 35 5.39 2.13 -6.39
C ALA A 35 5.83 2.87 -5.12
N MET A 36 5.64 2.24 -3.97
CA MET A 36 6.04 2.77 -2.68
C MET A 36 7.55 2.82 -2.52
N PHE A 37 8.27 1.78 -2.92
CA PHE A 37 9.74 1.76 -2.94
C PHE A 37 10.30 2.89 -3.80
N ASN A 38 9.78 3.06 -5.03
CA ASN A 38 10.20 4.13 -5.92
C ASN A 38 9.88 5.52 -5.35
N ALA A 39 8.79 5.66 -4.61
CA ALA A 39 8.47 6.90 -3.92
C ALA A 39 9.46 7.18 -2.78
N ALA A 40 9.72 6.19 -1.93
CA ALA A 40 10.69 6.28 -0.86
C ALA A 40 12.09 6.61 -1.39
N LEU A 41 12.55 5.91 -2.43
CA LEU A 41 13.87 6.13 -3.04
C LEU A 41 14.05 7.55 -3.58
N ARG A 42 13.00 8.18 -4.12
CA ARG A 42 13.08 9.59 -4.56
C ARG A 42 13.16 10.58 -3.39
N ILE A 43 12.66 10.19 -2.23
CA ILE A 43 12.64 11.04 -1.02
C ILE A 43 13.95 10.89 -0.26
N THR A 44 14.40 9.65 -0.03
CA THR A 44 15.60 9.34 0.75
C THR A 44 16.87 9.51 -0.08
N GLY A 45 16.83 9.18 -1.37
CA GLY A 45 18.02 9.11 -2.22
C GLY A 45 18.94 7.93 -1.90
N ASP A 46 18.56 7.08 -0.95
CA ASP A 46 19.30 5.92 -0.48
C ASP A 46 18.45 4.65 -0.59
N HIS A 47 19.05 3.56 -1.09
CA HIS A 47 18.36 2.30 -1.33
C HIS A 47 17.99 1.59 -0.04
N ALA A 48 18.89 1.53 0.94
CA ALA A 48 18.65 0.83 2.20
C ALA A 48 17.57 1.57 3.00
N GLU A 49 17.67 2.89 3.08
CA GLU A 49 16.66 3.72 3.75
C GLU A 49 15.28 3.60 3.05
N ALA A 50 15.26 3.50 1.72
CA ALA A 50 14.01 3.28 0.98
C ALA A 50 13.39 1.90 1.24
N GLU A 51 14.21 0.85 1.41
CA GLU A 51 13.73 -0.47 1.81
C GLU A 51 13.19 -0.47 3.24
N ASP A 52 13.84 0.22 4.16
CA ASP A 52 13.39 0.35 5.54
C ASP A 52 12.05 1.10 5.62
N VAL A 53 11.94 2.26 4.94
CA VAL A 53 10.69 3.02 4.87
C VAL A 53 9.55 2.18 4.26
N LEU A 54 9.83 1.43 3.20
CA LEU A 54 8.85 0.52 2.59
C LEU A 54 8.37 -0.52 3.61
N GLN A 55 9.29 -1.17 4.31
CA GLN A 55 8.98 -2.22 5.28
C GLN A 55 8.18 -1.66 6.46
N GLU A 56 8.65 -0.59 7.10
CA GLU A 56 7.99 0.04 8.23
C GLU A 56 6.59 0.54 7.89
N SER A 57 6.41 1.07 6.69
CA SER A 57 5.10 1.56 6.27
C SER A 57 4.07 0.45 6.10
N PHE A 58 4.46 -0.69 5.51
CA PHE A 58 3.55 -1.84 5.41
C PHE A 58 3.32 -2.51 6.77
N LEU A 59 4.33 -2.56 7.64
CA LEU A 59 4.16 -3.03 9.02
C LEU A 59 3.21 -2.13 9.82
N SER A 60 3.21 -0.81 9.55
CA SER A 60 2.33 0.15 10.21
C SER A 60 0.90 0.14 9.64
N ALA A 61 0.75 -0.21 8.35
CA ALA A 61 -0.53 -0.21 7.66
C ALA A 61 -1.41 -1.44 7.98
N PHE A 62 -0.82 -2.51 8.49
CA PHE A 62 -1.48 -3.78 8.83
C PHE A 62 -1.65 -3.94 10.34
#